data_AF-A0AA88RUP1-F1
#
_entry.id   AF-A0AA88RUP1-F1
#
_cell.length_a   1.000
_cell.length_b   1.000
_cell.length_c   1.000
_cell.angle_alpha   90.00
_cell.angle_beta   90.00
_cell.angle_gamma   90.00
#
_symmetry.space_group_name_H-M   'P 1'
#
loop_
_entity.id
_entity.type
_entity.pdbx_description
1 polymer ?
#
loop_
_entity_poly.entity_id
_entity_poly.type
_entity_poly.pdbx_seq_one_letter_code
_entity_poly.pdbx_strand_id
1 'polypeptide(L)'
;MKLARKSKKFLPHRLAKKIDLLSREFSSRLSYPRICDSKHNEALLLHGHLDLWVKEANNLPNMDLFHCKLKDKVGDVARKLPGKISSRIEEKMSEKTQVTPMSQSYYPYTRVDKVPLYHGGLGASPDYHGVPGTYFPLRRGGKVTLYQDAHVHDGSLPDLKLDNDVPYMHGSCWADIFDGMKKARHLIYIAGWSVYHKVRLVGDDNNETESILGDFLKTKSEEGVRVVLLVWDDFTSQTILGHTHEGKMKTHDEETRKFFKHSSVQLLLCPRHAGKGRSWLKKQEARKIYTHHQKTVIVDADAGHGKRKITAFVGGLDLAMGRYDTPKHPIFTMLQTVHKDDFHNLTFEGPTVGCPREPWHDLHCQIDGPAAYDILTNFEERWQKASELHALQKLKMVISGKDGPMRIERPPEIMGMADAPCLSEDDTEAWHVQ
;
A
#
# COMPACT_ATOMS: atom_id res chain seq x y z
N MET A 1 29.65 15.23 34.17
CA MET A 1 28.27 14.72 34.30
C MET A 1 27.93 13.98 33.01
N LYS A 2 28.03 12.64 33.01
CA LYS A 2 27.84 11.78 31.82
C LYS A 2 26.35 11.48 31.65
N LEU A 3 25.75 11.86 30.53
CA LEU A 3 24.40 11.43 30.16
C LEU A 3 24.43 9.99 29.63
N ALA A 4 23.76 9.10 30.37
CA ALA A 4 23.55 7.72 30.00
C ALA A 4 22.44 7.60 28.95
N ARG A 5 22.77 7.06 27.78
CA ARG A 5 21.80 6.52 26.82
C ARG A 5 21.28 5.17 27.34
N LYS A 6 19.97 5.06 27.59
CA LYS A 6 19.26 3.78 27.70
C LYS A 6 17.82 3.91 27.18
N SER A 7 17.56 3.34 26.00
CA SER A 7 16.37 2.52 25.72
C SER A 7 16.53 1.80 24.37
N LYS A 8 17.27 0.69 24.38
CA LYS A 8 17.10 -0.37 23.38
C LYS A 8 16.29 -1.48 24.04
N LYS A 9 15.01 -1.60 23.72
CA LYS A 9 14.26 -2.85 23.87
C LYS A 9 13.24 -2.92 22.74
N PHE A 10 13.53 -3.76 21.75
CA PHE A 10 12.63 -4.77 21.17
C PHE A 10 13.41 -5.58 20.14
N LEU A 11 14.17 -6.55 20.62
CA LEU A 11 14.64 -7.72 19.86
C LEU A 11 15.16 -8.78 20.86
N PRO A 12 14.76 -10.06 20.77
CA PRO A 12 15.21 -11.07 21.71
C PRO A 12 16.75 -11.20 21.70
N HIS A 13 17.33 -11.21 22.90
CA HIS A 13 18.76 -11.02 23.18
C HIS A 13 19.71 -11.98 22.42
N ARG A 14 19.20 -13.12 21.91
CA ARG A 14 19.95 -14.09 21.09
C ARG A 14 20.12 -13.67 19.62
N LEU A 15 19.25 -12.83 19.07
CA LEU A 15 19.35 -12.36 17.68
C LEU A 15 20.34 -11.20 17.55
N ALA A 16 20.37 -10.30 18.53
CA ALA A 16 21.29 -9.15 18.55
C ALA A 16 22.77 -9.58 18.62
N LYS A 17 23.10 -10.63 19.38
CA LYS A 17 24.47 -11.19 19.44
C LYS A 17 24.92 -11.83 18.12
N LYS A 18 23.98 -12.35 17.31
CA LYS A 18 24.29 -13.02 16.04
C LYS A 18 24.57 -12.02 14.92
N ILE A 19 23.94 -10.85 14.97
CA ILE A 19 24.14 -9.74 14.02
C ILE A 19 25.46 -9.01 14.30
N ASP A 20 25.84 -8.82 15.57
CA ASP A 20 27.09 -8.13 15.93
C ASP A 20 28.35 -8.98 15.67
N LEU A 21 28.25 -10.31 15.75
CA LEU A 21 29.35 -11.22 15.37
C LEU A 21 29.58 -11.22 13.84
N LEU A 22 28.50 -11.24 13.06
CA LEU A 22 28.58 -11.21 11.58
C LEU A 22 29.14 -9.88 11.06
N SER A 23 28.84 -8.76 11.75
CA SER A 23 29.42 -7.44 11.47
C SER A 23 30.94 -7.39 11.68
N ARG A 24 31.43 -7.97 12.78
CA ARG A 24 32.87 -7.96 13.11
C ARG A 24 33.70 -8.95 12.29
N GLU A 25 33.13 -10.09 11.88
CA GLU A 25 33.81 -11.02 10.96
C GLU A 25 33.89 -10.46 9.53
N PHE A 26 32.91 -9.67 9.09
CA PHE A 26 32.98 -9.02 7.77
C PHE A 26 34.01 -7.89 7.71
N SER A 27 34.19 -7.15 8.82
CA SER A 27 35.09 -6.00 8.85
C SER A 27 36.58 -6.36 8.98
N SER A 28 36.92 -7.60 9.36
CA SER A 28 38.32 -8.03 9.61
C SER A 28 38.99 -8.78 8.45
N ARG A 29 38.27 -9.05 7.34
CA ARG A 29 38.79 -9.84 6.20
C ARG A 29 39.00 -9.07 4.89
N LEU A 30 38.87 -7.75 4.89
CA LEU A 30 39.16 -6.91 3.73
C LEU A 30 40.46 -6.14 3.93
N SER A 31 41.59 -6.81 3.75
CA SER A 31 42.88 -6.15 3.49
C SER A 31 42.95 -5.81 1.99
N TYR A 32 42.63 -4.56 1.64
CA TYR A 32 42.90 -4.01 0.32
C TYR A 32 44.39 -3.65 0.17
N PRO A 33 45.03 -3.91 -0.98
CA PRO A 33 46.32 -3.30 -1.30
C PRO A 33 46.13 -1.78 -1.45
N ARG A 34 46.95 -0.98 -0.77
CA ARG A 34 47.05 0.45 -1.03
C ARG A 34 47.63 0.66 -2.42
N ILE A 35 46.83 1.17 -3.34
CA ILE A 35 47.33 1.90 -4.50
C ILE A 35 46.97 3.36 -4.24
N CYS A 36 47.96 4.13 -3.78
CA CYS A 36 47.89 5.57 -3.82
C CYS A 36 48.12 5.99 -5.28
N ASP A 37 47.14 6.65 -5.89
CA ASP A 37 47.49 7.84 -6.66
C ASP A 37 46.41 8.92 -6.45
N SER A 38 46.89 10.15 -6.30
CA SER A 38 46.19 11.28 -5.73
C SER A 38 45.67 12.21 -6.81
N LYS A 39 44.35 12.47 -6.81
CA LYS A 39 43.67 13.79 -6.91
C LYS A 39 42.23 13.58 -7.41
N HIS A 40 41.28 14.11 -6.65
CA HIS A 40 39.81 14.05 -6.81
C HIS A 40 39.12 12.80 -6.25
N ASN A 41 39.04 12.72 -4.92
CA ASN A 41 38.01 11.92 -4.24
C ASN A 41 36.74 12.77 -4.10
N GLU A 42 35.99 12.90 -5.19
CA GLU A 42 34.60 13.33 -5.11
C GLU A 42 33.75 12.08 -4.92
N ALA A 43 33.07 11.96 -3.78
CA ALA A 43 32.19 10.83 -3.50
C ALA A 43 30.92 10.95 -4.36
N LEU A 44 30.82 10.16 -5.42
CA LEU A 44 29.63 10.09 -6.27
C LEU A 44 28.58 9.15 -5.67
N LEU A 45 27.37 9.67 -5.48
CA LEU A 45 26.18 8.88 -5.17
C LEU A 45 25.73 8.13 -6.43
N LEU A 46 25.96 6.81 -6.46
CA LEU A 46 25.40 5.92 -7.48
C LEU A 46 23.98 5.52 -7.09
N HIS A 47 22.99 5.87 -7.90
CA HIS A 47 21.67 5.24 -7.89
C HIS A 47 21.49 4.41 -9.17
N GLY A 48 21.11 3.14 -9.04
CA GLY A 48 20.97 2.21 -10.16
C GLY A 48 21.34 0.77 -9.78
N HIS A 49 21.20 -0.15 -10.74
CA HIS A 49 21.70 -1.51 -10.59
C HIS A 49 23.19 -1.56 -10.88
N LEU A 50 23.97 -2.07 -9.91
CA LEU A 50 25.42 -2.26 -9.99
C LEU A 50 25.72 -3.71 -10.37
N ASP A 51 26.39 -3.92 -11.51
CA ASP A 51 26.87 -5.23 -11.91
C ASP A 51 28.31 -5.45 -11.43
N LEU A 52 28.48 -6.36 -10.48
CA LEU A 52 29.77 -6.80 -9.96
C LEU A 52 30.24 -8.04 -10.73
N TRP A 53 31.43 -7.97 -11.32
CA TRP A 53 32.06 -9.13 -11.95
C TRP A 53 33.00 -9.82 -10.96
N VAL A 54 32.66 -11.05 -10.58
CA VAL A 54 33.57 -11.90 -9.79
C VAL A 54 34.52 -12.59 -10.77
N LYS A 55 35.74 -12.06 -10.89
CA LYS A 55 36.78 -12.59 -11.79
C LYS A 55 37.17 -14.04 -11.46
N GLU A 56 37.09 -14.41 -10.18
CA GLU A 56 37.30 -15.77 -9.68
C GLU A 56 36.67 -15.92 -8.29
N ALA A 57 35.96 -17.03 -8.03
CA ALA A 57 35.17 -17.22 -6.81
C ALA A 57 35.62 -18.47 -6.04
N ASN A 58 36.81 -18.43 -5.46
CA ASN A 58 37.33 -19.54 -4.66
C ASN A 58 36.78 -19.42 -3.22
N ASN A 59 36.10 -20.49 -2.73
CA ASN A 59 35.38 -20.58 -1.44
C ASN A 59 33.95 -20.01 -1.36
N LEU A 60 33.19 -19.97 -2.45
CA LEU A 60 31.74 -19.80 -2.33
C LEU A 60 31.14 -21.01 -1.58
N PRO A 61 30.28 -20.81 -0.57
CA PRO A 61 29.56 -21.92 0.06
C PRO A 61 28.65 -22.55 -0.99
N ASN A 62 29.07 -23.69 -1.52
CA ASN A 62 28.31 -24.42 -2.52
C ASN A 62 26.95 -24.82 -1.92
N MET A 63 25.85 -24.23 -2.41
CA MET A 63 24.51 -24.54 -1.93
C MET A 63 24.03 -25.93 -2.37
N ASP A 64 24.70 -26.55 -3.34
CA ASP A 64 24.49 -27.97 -3.66
C ASP A 64 25.01 -28.88 -2.54
N LEU A 65 25.99 -28.45 -1.73
CA LEU A 65 26.40 -29.21 -0.53
C LEU A 65 25.32 -29.23 0.55
N PHE A 66 24.45 -28.21 0.61
CA PHE A 66 23.33 -28.19 1.55
C PHE A 66 22.21 -29.16 1.09
N HIS A 67 22.02 -29.29 -0.22
CA HIS A 67 21.16 -30.30 -0.82
C HIS A 67 21.75 -31.72 -0.74
N CYS A 68 23.08 -31.87 -0.84
CA CYS A 68 23.79 -33.14 -0.67
C CYS A 68 23.71 -33.63 0.78
N LYS A 69 23.91 -32.77 1.79
CA LYS A 69 23.74 -33.17 3.20
C LYS A 69 22.30 -33.55 3.56
N LEU A 70 21.31 -32.96 2.88
CA LEU A 70 19.91 -33.39 3.01
C LEU A 70 19.67 -34.73 2.31
N LYS A 71 20.30 -34.95 1.15
CA LYS A 71 20.32 -36.23 0.41
C LYS A 71 20.98 -37.34 1.22
N ASP A 72 22.06 -37.08 1.94
CA ASP A 72 22.76 -38.07 2.78
C ASP A 72 21.86 -38.51 3.95
N LYS A 73 21.13 -37.56 4.57
CA LYS A 73 20.14 -37.88 5.62
C LYS A 73 18.92 -38.63 5.11
N VAL A 74 18.51 -38.42 3.86
CA VAL A 74 17.43 -39.19 3.21
C VAL A 74 17.95 -40.56 2.75
N GLY A 75 19.23 -40.65 2.34
CA GLY A 75 19.92 -41.89 1.99
C GLY A 75 20.09 -42.84 3.17
N ASP A 76 20.27 -42.31 4.37
CA ASP A 76 20.26 -43.10 5.62
C ASP A 76 18.89 -43.71 5.94
N VAL A 77 17.80 -43.03 5.55
CA VAL A 77 16.43 -43.55 5.69
C VAL A 77 16.13 -44.56 4.57
N ALA A 78 16.64 -44.35 3.36
CA ALA A 78 16.45 -45.24 2.21
C ALA A 78 17.23 -46.58 2.35
N ARG A 79 18.32 -46.62 3.12
CA ARG A 79 19.06 -47.85 3.46
C ARG A 79 18.26 -48.88 4.28
N LYS A 80 17.06 -48.53 4.74
CA LYS A 80 16.14 -49.46 5.46
C LYS A 80 15.08 -50.10 4.56
N LEU A 81 15.14 -49.92 3.23
CA LEU A 81 14.21 -50.55 2.28
C LEU A 81 14.88 -51.71 1.52
N PRO A 82 14.16 -52.82 1.26
CA PRO A 82 14.73 -54.02 0.63
C PRO A 82 15.20 -53.80 -0.82
N GLY A 83 16.33 -54.45 -1.15
CA GLY A 83 17.30 -54.12 -2.21
C GLY A 83 16.89 -54.22 -3.69
N LYS A 84 15.61 -54.17 -4.05
CA LYS A 84 15.18 -54.13 -5.47
C LYS A 84 14.94 -52.72 -6.03
N ILE A 85 15.05 -51.66 -5.20
CA ILE A 85 14.84 -50.27 -5.62
C ILE A 85 16.17 -49.52 -5.88
N SER A 86 17.29 -50.01 -5.34
CA SER A 86 18.62 -49.37 -5.47
C SER A 86 19.13 -49.31 -6.91
N SER A 87 18.99 -50.41 -7.67
CA SER A 87 19.56 -50.50 -9.03
C SER A 87 18.85 -49.63 -10.06
N ARG A 88 17.55 -49.30 -9.86
CA ARG A 88 16.79 -48.40 -10.75
C ARG A 88 17.09 -46.92 -10.53
N ILE A 89 17.75 -46.56 -9.43
CA ILE A 89 18.11 -45.17 -9.10
C ILE A 89 19.51 -44.85 -9.65
N GLU A 90 20.44 -45.79 -9.61
CA GLU A 90 21.80 -45.63 -10.14
C GLU A 90 21.81 -45.49 -11.67
N GLU A 91 20.99 -46.26 -12.38
CA GLU A 91 20.88 -46.21 -13.85
C GLU A 91 20.25 -44.90 -14.36
N LYS A 92 19.44 -44.22 -13.53
CA LYS A 92 18.85 -42.90 -13.86
C LYS A 92 19.72 -41.70 -13.47
N MET A 93 20.86 -41.93 -12.80
CA MET A 93 21.79 -40.85 -12.40
C MET A 93 23.02 -40.72 -13.28
N SER A 94 23.32 -41.67 -14.18
CA SER A 94 24.47 -41.58 -15.08
C SER A 94 24.23 -40.76 -16.35
N GLU A 95 22.99 -40.33 -16.61
CA GLU A 95 22.65 -39.56 -17.81
C GLU A 95 22.23 -38.13 -17.44
N LYS A 96 23.23 -37.25 -17.31
CA LYS A 96 23.21 -35.79 -17.62
C LYS A 96 24.41 -35.08 -16.98
N THR A 97 25.58 -35.29 -17.57
CA THR A 97 26.60 -34.23 -17.60
C THR A 97 26.38 -33.44 -18.89
N GLN A 98 25.26 -32.72 -18.98
CA GLN A 98 25.11 -31.69 -20.00
C GLN A 98 26.01 -30.53 -19.58
N VAL A 99 27.05 -30.29 -20.38
CA VAL A 99 27.80 -29.03 -20.33
C VAL A 99 26.79 -27.91 -20.52
N THR A 100 26.52 -27.14 -19.47
CA THR A 100 25.66 -25.97 -19.54
C THR A 100 26.31 -25.00 -20.53
N PRO A 101 25.62 -24.59 -21.62
CA PRO A 101 26.20 -23.63 -22.56
C PRO A 101 26.55 -22.34 -21.81
N MET A 102 27.70 -21.74 -22.18
CA MET A 102 28.08 -20.42 -21.67
C MET A 102 26.94 -19.44 -21.96
N SER A 103 26.32 -18.94 -20.89
CA SER A 103 25.32 -17.88 -20.95
C SER A 103 26.04 -16.57 -21.27
N GLN A 104 26.03 -16.16 -22.54
CA GLN A 104 26.46 -14.82 -22.91
C GLN A 104 25.30 -13.84 -22.71
N SER A 105 25.39 -13.01 -21.67
CA SER A 105 24.40 -11.97 -21.38
C SER A 105 24.98 -10.59 -21.68
N TYR A 106 24.24 -9.79 -22.45
CA TYR A 106 24.57 -8.40 -22.74
C TYR A 106 23.78 -7.48 -21.81
N TYR A 107 24.48 -6.58 -21.10
CA TYR A 107 23.88 -5.62 -20.18
C TYR A 107 24.15 -4.21 -20.68
N PRO A 108 23.19 -3.56 -21.36
CA PRO A 108 23.34 -2.18 -21.77
C PRO A 108 23.33 -1.27 -20.52
N TYR A 109 24.36 -0.46 -20.36
CA TYR A 109 24.44 0.57 -19.34
C TYR A 109 24.25 1.96 -19.98
N THR A 110 23.26 2.70 -19.47
CA THR A 110 23.05 4.11 -19.82
C THR A 110 23.31 4.94 -18.58
N ARG A 111 24.29 5.84 -18.64
CA ARG A 111 24.55 6.77 -17.53
C ARG A 111 23.37 7.72 -17.35
N VAL A 112 23.09 8.16 -16.11
CA VAL A 112 21.98 9.09 -15.81
C VAL A 112 22.09 10.40 -16.58
N ASP A 113 23.32 10.90 -16.79
CA ASP A 113 23.62 12.07 -17.62
C ASP A 113 23.44 11.80 -19.13
N LYS A 114 22.98 10.62 -19.54
CA LYS A 114 22.57 10.31 -20.91
C LYS A 114 21.09 9.99 -21.03
N VAL A 115 20.35 10.01 -19.93
CA VAL A 115 18.91 9.76 -19.92
C VAL A 115 18.19 11.11 -20.03
N PRO A 116 17.52 11.42 -21.16
CA PRO A 116 16.93 12.74 -21.40
C PRO A 116 15.94 13.19 -20.33
N LEU A 117 15.28 12.23 -19.67
CA LEU A 117 14.34 12.47 -18.56
C LEU A 117 14.92 13.35 -17.43
N TYR A 118 16.23 13.30 -17.19
CA TYR A 118 16.86 13.97 -16.04
C TYR A 118 17.56 15.29 -16.37
N HIS A 119 17.51 15.76 -17.61
CA HIS A 119 18.31 16.91 -18.08
C HIS A 119 17.57 18.23 -18.09
N GLY A 120 16.23 18.22 -18.09
CA GLY A 120 15.43 19.44 -18.23
C GLY A 120 14.25 19.57 -17.26
N GLY A 121 14.09 18.64 -16.32
CA GLY A 121 12.89 18.59 -15.46
C GLY A 121 11.65 18.04 -16.18
N LEU A 122 10.51 18.11 -15.51
CA LEU A 122 9.22 17.65 -16.05
C LEU A 122 8.81 18.51 -17.26
N GLY A 123 8.35 17.88 -18.34
CA GLY A 123 7.83 18.60 -19.51
C GLY A 123 8.88 19.25 -20.41
N ALA A 124 10.18 18.98 -20.20
CA ALA A 124 11.27 19.56 -21.01
C ALA A 124 11.25 19.18 -22.49
N SER A 125 10.38 18.23 -22.89
CA SER A 125 10.13 17.88 -24.28
C SER A 125 8.61 17.72 -24.49
N PRO A 126 8.06 18.15 -25.64
CA PRO A 126 6.70 17.80 -26.07
C PRO A 126 6.45 16.28 -26.05
N ASP A 127 7.51 15.49 -26.25
CA ASP A 127 7.50 14.01 -26.25
C ASP A 127 7.58 13.40 -24.83
N TYR A 128 7.28 14.17 -23.78
CA TYR A 128 7.26 13.61 -22.42
C TYR A 128 6.10 12.62 -22.25
N HIS A 129 6.42 11.33 -22.16
CA HIS A 129 5.42 10.25 -22.03
C HIS A 129 5.23 9.75 -20.59
N GLY A 130 5.76 10.47 -19.60
CA GLY A 130 5.78 10.03 -18.20
C GLY A 130 6.95 9.11 -17.86
N VAL A 131 6.89 8.51 -16.68
CA VAL A 131 7.82 7.49 -16.21
C VAL A 131 7.66 6.23 -17.08
N PRO A 132 8.74 5.75 -17.73
CA PRO A 132 8.66 4.58 -18.61
C PRO A 132 8.56 3.27 -17.82
N GLY A 133 7.99 2.23 -18.44
CA GLY A 133 7.97 0.87 -17.89
C GLY A 133 6.99 0.66 -16.72
N THR A 134 6.05 1.58 -16.51
CA THR A 134 5.00 1.47 -15.50
C THR A 134 3.76 0.78 -16.06
N TYR A 135 2.91 0.27 -15.16
CA TYR A 135 1.66 -0.38 -15.54
C TYR A 135 0.64 0.63 -16.09
N PHE A 136 0.48 1.75 -15.39
CA PHE A 136 -0.36 2.86 -15.84
C PHE A 136 0.51 3.91 -16.57
N PRO A 137 0.09 4.37 -17.76
CA PRO A 137 0.78 5.43 -18.49
C PRO A 137 0.39 6.81 -17.96
N LEU A 138 1.13 7.84 -18.37
CA LEU A 138 0.75 9.23 -18.10
C LEU A 138 -0.62 9.56 -18.71
N ARG A 139 -1.53 10.08 -17.90
CA ARG A 139 -2.83 10.62 -18.29
C ARG A 139 -2.76 12.14 -18.33
N ARG A 140 -3.26 12.74 -19.40
CA ARG A 140 -3.21 14.20 -19.62
C ARG A 140 -4.58 14.82 -19.40
N GLY A 141 -4.60 16.14 -19.18
CA GLY A 141 -5.83 16.93 -19.09
C GLY A 141 -6.72 16.64 -17.88
N GLY A 142 -6.17 16.14 -16.77
CA GLY A 142 -6.91 15.96 -15.51
C GLY A 142 -6.86 17.20 -14.63
N LYS A 143 -7.45 17.09 -13.44
CA LYS A 143 -7.35 18.06 -12.36
C LYS A 143 -6.94 17.34 -11.07
N VAL A 144 -6.05 17.95 -10.32
CA VAL A 144 -5.62 17.47 -9.01
C VAL A 144 -5.91 18.53 -7.96
N THR A 145 -6.64 18.14 -6.90
CA THR A 145 -6.78 18.95 -5.69
C THR A 145 -5.84 18.40 -4.64
N LEU A 146 -4.97 19.23 -4.08
CA LEU A 146 -4.02 18.84 -3.02
C LEU A 146 -4.58 19.21 -1.66
N TYR A 147 -4.51 18.28 -0.72
CA TYR A 147 -5.00 18.46 0.64
C TYR A 147 -3.85 18.40 1.65
N GLN A 148 -3.85 19.39 2.53
CA GLN A 148 -3.04 19.41 3.75
C GLN A 148 -3.93 19.03 4.93
N ASP A 149 -3.59 17.95 5.61
CA ASP A 149 -4.34 17.36 6.72
C ASP A 149 -5.78 16.96 6.32
N ALA A 150 -6.59 16.54 7.30
CA ALA A 150 -7.96 16.10 7.05
C ALA A 150 -8.92 17.28 6.81
N HIS A 151 -8.67 18.42 7.46
CA HIS A 151 -9.52 19.61 7.38
C HIS A 151 -8.70 20.89 7.49
N VAL A 152 -9.01 21.87 6.64
CA VAL A 152 -8.45 23.23 6.71
C VAL A 152 -9.60 24.21 6.91
N HIS A 153 -9.54 25.03 7.96
CA HIS A 153 -10.52 26.09 8.17
C HIS A 153 -10.18 27.31 7.31
N ASP A 154 -11.21 28.03 6.85
CA ASP A 154 -11.02 29.29 6.13
C ASP A 154 -10.16 30.27 6.93
N GLY A 155 -9.17 30.88 6.26
CA GLY A 155 -8.23 31.82 6.86
C GLY A 155 -7.24 31.21 7.86
N SER A 156 -7.16 29.88 7.99
CA SER A 156 -6.19 29.23 8.89
C SER A 156 -4.78 29.10 8.31
N LEU A 157 -4.64 29.23 7.00
CA LEU A 157 -3.39 29.20 6.26
C LEU A 157 -3.17 30.55 5.55
N PRO A 158 -1.91 30.93 5.26
CA PRO A 158 -1.62 32.19 4.59
C PRO A 158 -2.20 32.24 3.18
N ASP A 159 -2.60 33.43 2.74
CA ASP A 159 -3.01 33.66 1.36
C ASP A 159 -1.81 33.44 0.42
N LEU A 160 -1.94 32.44 -0.46
CA LEU A 160 -0.96 32.14 -1.49
C LEU A 160 -1.50 32.58 -2.85
N LYS A 161 -0.63 33.12 -3.69
CA LYS A 161 -0.96 33.49 -5.07
C LYS A 161 -0.19 32.61 -6.03
N LEU A 162 -0.91 32.06 -7.00
CA LEU A 162 -0.36 31.37 -8.16
C LEU A 162 -0.01 32.39 -9.26
N ASP A 163 0.44 31.87 -10.40
CA ASP A 163 0.66 32.68 -11.60
C ASP A 163 -0.61 33.45 -11.98
N ASN A 164 -0.43 34.61 -12.61
CA ASN A 164 -1.50 35.55 -12.95
C ASN A 164 -2.33 36.05 -11.75
N ASP A 165 -1.72 36.11 -10.55
CA ASP A 165 -2.34 36.60 -9.31
C ASP A 165 -3.58 35.81 -8.86
N VAL A 166 -3.74 34.56 -9.33
CA VAL A 166 -4.86 33.71 -8.93
C VAL A 166 -4.67 33.28 -7.47
N PRO A 167 -5.67 33.50 -6.58
CA PRO A 167 -5.58 33.04 -5.20
C PRO A 167 -5.64 31.51 -5.14
N TYR A 168 -4.71 30.90 -4.40
CA TYR A 168 -4.73 29.48 -4.11
C TYR A 168 -5.80 29.18 -3.06
N MET A 169 -6.74 28.30 -3.42
CA MET A 169 -7.80 27.87 -2.51
C MET A 169 -7.40 26.56 -1.83
N HIS A 170 -7.25 26.60 -0.50
CA HIS A 170 -7.00 25.39 0.29
C HIS A 170 -8.27 24.53 0.33
N GLY A 171 -8.14 23.25 -0.03
CA GLY A 171 -9.24 22.29 0.07
C GLY A 171 -9.35 21.65 1.46
N SER A 172 -10.53 21.12 1.79
CA SER A 172 -10.75 20.31 2.99
C SER A 172 -11.00 18.85 2.61
N CYS A 173 -10.04 17.98 2.91
CA CYS A 173 -10.00 16.60 2.42
C CYS A 173 -11.24 15.79 2.81
N TRP A 174 -11.56 15.72 4.10
CA TRP A 174 -12.66 14.88 4.57
C TRP A 174 -14.03 15.47 4.21
N ALA A 175 -14.14 16.79 4.13
CA ALA A 175 -15.34 17.45 3.62
C ALA A 175 -15.58 17.13 2.14
N ASP A 176 -14.56 17.19 1.30
CA ASP A 176 -14.67 16.87 -0.14
C ASP A 176 -14.91 15.38 -0.37
N ILE A 177 -14.30 14.49 0.42
CA ILE A 177 -14.62 13.06 0.41
C ILE A 177 -16.08 12.83 0.76
N PHE A 178 -16.58 13.47 1.83
CA PHE A 178 -17.98 13.34 2.25
C PHE A 178 -18.95 13.87 1.20
N ASP A 179 -18.71 15.06 0.65
CA ASP A 179 -19.52 15.66 -0.40
C ASP A 179 -19.52 14.79 -1.69
N GLY A 180 -18.36 14.27 -2.08
CA GLY A 180 -18.22 13.34 -3.20
C GLY A 180 -19.07 12.08 -3.01
N MET A 181 -19.00 11.45 -1.83
CA MET A 181 -19.83 10.28 -1.53
C MET A 181 -21.32 10.62 -1.43
N LYS A 182 -21.68 11.79 -0.91
CA LYS A 182 -23.07 12.27 -0.81
C LYS A 182 -23.70 12.42 -2.19
N LYS A 183 -22.94 12.99 -3.14
CA LYS A 183 -23.35 13.21 -4.53
C LYS A 183 -23.30 11.95 -5.40
N ALA A 184 -22.65 10.88 -4.95
CA ALA A 184 -22.56 9.61 -5.67
C ALA A 184 -23.94 8.97 -5.90
N ARG A 185 -24.16 8.44 -7.10
CA ARG A 185 -25.42 7.82 -7.51
C ARG A 185 -25.29 6.35 -7.86
N HIS A 186 -24.07 5.86 -8.12
CA HIS A 186 -23.89 4.50 -8.59
C HIS A 186 -22.83 3.71 -7.81
N LEU A 187 -21.72 4.33 -7.41
CA LEU A 187 -20.65 3.63 -6.71
C LEU A 187 -19.93 4.48 -5.66
N ILE A 188 -19.57 3.82 -4.56
CA ILE A 188 -18.64 4.30 -3.54
C ILE A 188 -17.71 3.13 -3.21
N TYR A 189 -16.46 3.19 -3.66
CA TYR A 189 -15.45 2.16 -3.38
C TYR A 189 -14.38 2.71 -2.45
N ILE A 190 -14.06 1.97 -1.39
CA ILE A 190 -13.10 2.40 -0.38
C ILE A 190 -12.07 1.28 -0.16
N ALA A 191 -10.80 1.60 -0.35
CA ALA A 191 -9.69 0.75 0.09
C ALA A 191 -8.94 1.45 1.22
N GLY A 192 -8.64 0.73 2.29
CA GLY A 192 -7.94 1.28 3.43
C GLY A 192 -7.05 0.26 4.10
N TRP A 193 -5.96 0.76 4.70
CA TRP A 193 -5.21 -0.01 5.69
C TRP A 193 -6.05 -0.19 6.96
N SER A 194 -6.82 0.84 7.30
CA SER A 194 -7.81 0.84 8.37
C SER A 194 -9.04 1.62 7.91
N VAL A 195 -10.23 1.12 8.23
CA VAL A 195 -11.48 1.86 8.03
C VAL A 195 -12.30 1.70 9.30
N TYR A 196 -12.64 2.82 9.94
CA TYR A 196 -13.40 2.79 11.18
C TYR A 196 -14.78 3.39 11.00
N HIS A 197 -15.82 2.55 11.14
CA HIS A 197 -17.20 2.94 10.87
C HIS A 197 -17.74 4.11 11.72
N LYS A 198 -17.13 4.38 12.89
CA LYS A 198 -17.58 5.47 13.77
C LYS A 198 -16.94 6.83 13.50
N VAL A 199 -16.02 6.95 12.53
CA VAL A 199 -15.40 8.26 12.23
C VAL A 199 -16.43 9.24 11.70
N ARG A 200 -16.28 10.50 12.10
CA ARG A 200 -17.07 11.63 11.58
C ARG A 200 -16.26 12.33 10.51
N LEU A 201 -16.80 12.46 9.30
CA LEU A 201 -16.08 13.11 8.20
C LEU A 201 -16.17 14.63 8.23
N VAL A 202 -17.22 15.19 8.82
CA VAL A 202 -17.44 16.63 8.94
C VAL A 202 -17.66 16.96 10.41
N GLY A 203 -16.85 17.89 10.94
CA GLY A 203 -16.75 18.16 12.37
C GLY A 203 -17.72 19.20 12.95
N ASP A 204 -18.31 20.08 12.12
CA ASP A 204 -18.93 21.32 12.62
C ASP A 204 -20.42 21.53 12.23
N ASP A 205 -21.06 20.64 11.46
CA ASP A 205 -22.47 20.81 11.04
C ASP A 205 -23.47 20.03 11.91
N ASN A 206 -24.59 20.68 12.25
CA ASN A 206 -25.66 20.26 13.18
C ASN A 206 -26.41 18.93 12.87
N ASN A 207 -25.98 18.14 11.87
CA ASN A 207 -26.58 16.85 11.53
C ASN A 207 -25.66 15.69 11.96
N GLU A 208 -25.61 15.42 13.27
CA GLU A 208 -24.62 14.53 13.90
C GLU A 208 -24.62 13.08 13.39
N THR A 209 -25.72 12.56 12.84
CA THR A 209 -25.82 11.15 12.41
C THR A 209 -25.44 10.94 10.94
N GLU A 210 -25.69 11.93 10.07
CA GLU A 210 -25.38 11.83 8.64
C GLU A 210 -23.88 11.87 8.35
N SER A 211 -23.07 12.37 9.28
CA SER A 211 -21.61 12.47 9.12
C SER A 211 -20.82 11.26 9.62
N ILE A 212 -21.47 10.32 10.34
CA ILE A 212 -20.83 9.08 10.77
C ILE A 212 -20.70 8.14 9.58
N LEU A 213 -19.46 7.79 9.23
CA LEU A 213 -19.12 7.04 8.01
C LEU A 213 -19.95 5.76 7.85
N GLY A 214 -20.08 4.97 8.91
CA GLY A 214 -20.76 3.68 8.90
C GLY A 214 -22.23 3.79 8.51
N ASP A 215 -22.97 4.62 9.24
CA ASP A 215 -24.40 4.80 9.03
C ASP A 215 -24.68 5.45 7.67
N PHE A 216 -23.89 6.47 7.30
CA PHE A 216 -23.97 7.11 5.99
C PHE A 216 -23.80 6.11 4.83
N LEU A 217 -22.79 5.24 4.89
CA LEU A 217 -22.56 4.23 3.86
C LEU A 217 -23.69 3.20 3.77
N LYS A 218 -24.34 2.85 4.89
CA LYS A 218 -25.55 2.02 4.89
C LYS A 218 -26.69 2.72 4.17
N THR A 219 -26.97 3.99 4.49
CA THR A 219 -28.01 4.78 3.82
C THR A 219 -27.76 4.86 2.31
N LYS A 220 -26.55 5.19 1.87
CA LYS A 220 -26.21 5.19 0.44
C LYS A 220 -26.43 3.82 -0.21
N SER A 221 -26.10 2.73 0.48
CA SER A 221 -26.32 1.38 -0.03
C SER A 221 -27.80 0.97 -0.10
N GLU A 222 -28.66 1.57 0.71
CA GLU A 222 -30.13 1.38 0.69
C GLU A 222 -30.79 2.23 -0.41
N GLU A 223 -30.20 3.38 -0.75
CA GLU A 223 -30.59 4.20 -1.92
C GLU A 223 -30.25 3.55 -3.27
N GLY A 224 -29.57 2.40 -3.26
CA GLY A 224 -29.16 1.67 -4.45
C GLY A 224 -27.75 2.00 -4.96
N VAL A 225 -26.98 2.83 -4.25
CA VAL A 225 -25.56 3.07 -4.57
C VAL A 225 -24.75 1.82 -4.20
N ARG A 226 -23.89 1.37 -5.11
CA ARG A 226 -23.01 0.22 -4.83
C ARG A 226 -21.88 0.63 -3.91
N VAL A 227 -21.93 0.21 -2.64
CA VAL A 227 -20.90 0.50 -1.66
C VAL A 227 -20.00 -0.72 -1.44
N VAL A 228 -18.70 -0.58 -1.72
CA VAL A 228 -17.72 -1.67 -1.66
C VAL A 228 -16.47 -1.28 -0.89
N LEU A 229 -16.13 -2.05 0.14
CA LEU A 229 -14.98 -1.80 1.01
C LEU A 229 -13.96 -2.94 0.89
N LEU A 230 -12.70 -2.60 0.63
CA LEU A 230 -11.55 -3.50 0.63
C LEU A 230 -10.56 -3.09 1.71
N VAL A 231 -10.73 -3.64 2.91
CA VAL A 231 -9.95 -3.29 4.10
C VAL A 231 -8.85 -4.32 4.33
N TRP A 232 -7.67 -3.92 4.79
CA TRP A 232 -6.64 -4.88 5.18
C TRP A 232 -7.12 -5.76 6.35
N ASP A 233 -6.88 -7.09 6.25
CA ASP A 233 -7.12 -8.07 7.32
C ASP A 233 -5.93 -8.06 8.28
N ASP A 234 -6.09 -7.43 9.46
CA ASP A 234 -5.10 -7.53 10.52
C ASP A 234 -5.20 -8.92 11.13
N PHE A 235 -4.29 -9.81 10.72
CA PHE A 235 -4.24 -11.17 11.25
C PHE A 235 -4.13 -11.23 12.79
N THR A 236 -3.67 -10.16 13.45
CA THR A 236 -3.59 -10.09 14.91
C THR A 236 -4.89 -9.67 15.61
N SER A 237 -5.89 -9.17 14.88
CA SER A 237 -7.22 -8.81 15.39
C SER A 237 -8.22 -9.99 15.37
N GLN A 238 -7.77 -11.16 14.90
CA GLN A 238 -8.65 -12.32 14.73
C GLN A 238 -9.18 -12.86 16.06
N THR A 239 -10.46 -13.26 16.04
CA THR A 239 -11.10 -13.95 17.16
C THR A 239 -10.54 -15.36 17.26
N ILE A 240 -9.75 -15.64 18.32
CA ILE A 240 -9.27 -16.98 18.63
C ILE A 240 -10.12 -17.48 19.81
N LEU A 241 -10.82 -18.62 19.64
CA LEU A 241 -11.61 -19.27 20.70
C LEU A 241 -12.67 -18.36 21.35
N GLY A 242 -13.35 -17.51 20.57
CA GLY A 242 -14.43 -16.64 21.07
C GLY A 242 -13.97 -15.36 21.77
N HIS A 243 -12.65 -15.17 21.97
CA HIS A 243 -12.07 -13.95 22.48
C HIS A 243 -11.57 -13.08 21.32
N THR A 244 -12.16 -11.88 21.17
CA THR A 244 -11.65 -10.88 20.23
C THR A 244 -10.41 -10.26 20.88
N HIS A 245 -9.24 -10.50 20.29
CA HIS A 245 -8.05 -9.76 20.66
C HIS A 245 -8.09 -8.42 19.94
N GLU A 246 -7.91 -7.31 20.66
CA GLU A 246 -7.59 -6.04 20.00
C GLU A 246 -6.32 -6.26 19.17
N GLY A 247 -6.45 -6.09 17.85
CA GLY A 247 -5.32 -6.22 16.93
C GLY A 247 -4.18 -5.34 17.39
N LYS A 248 -2.95 -5.84 17.31
CA LYS A 248 -1.76 -5.08 17.74
C LYS A 248 -1.61 -3.77 16.97
N MET A 249 -2.27 -3.67 15.81
CA MET A 249 -2.23 -2.52 14.92
C MET A 249 -3.45 -1.60 15.02
N LYS A 250 -4.42 -1.88 15.90
CA LYS A 250 -5.62 -1.05 16.14
C LYS A 250 -6.36 -0.60 14.85
N THR A 251 -6.57 -1.54 13.94
CA THR A 251 -7.18 -1.30 12.61
C THR A 251 -8.71 -1.30 12.59
N HIS A 252 -9.38 -1.69 13.69
CA HIS A 252 -10.84 -1.81 13.81
C HIS A 252 -11.54 -2.58 12.66
N ASP A 253 -10.79 -3.39 11.92
CA ASP A 253 -11.20 -4.03 10.67
C ASP A 253 -12.31 -5.06 10.88
N GLU A 254 -12.17 -5.91 11.91
CA GLU A 254 -13.19 -6.87 12.30
C GLU A 254 -14.45 -6.23 12.91
N GLU A 255 -14.29 -5.11 13.64
CA GLU A 255 -15.43 -4.34 14.17
C GLU A 255 -16.24 -3.74 13.02
N THR A 256 -15.57 -3.06 12.09
CA THR A 256 -16.17 -2.48 10.88
C THR A 256 -16.83 -3.55 10.02
N ARG A 257 -16.20 -4.73 9.83
CA ARG A 257 -16.83 -5.86 9.13
C ARG A 257 -18.11 -6.32 9.79
N LYS A 258 -18.11 -6.48 11.12
CA LYS A 258 -19.31 -6.90 11.87
C LYS A 258 -20.44 -5.89 11.72
N PHE A 259 -20.12 -4.59 11.75
CA PHE A 259 -21.10 -3.52 11.59
C PHE A 259 -21.86 -3.58 10.24
N PHE A 260 -21.17 -3.93 9.14
CA PHE A 260 -21.78 -4.01 7.80
C PHE A 260 -22.39 -5.38 7.45
N LYS A 261 -22.19 -6.42 8.27
CA LYS A 261 -22.57 -7.82 7.97
C LYS A 261 -24.04 -8.02 7.55
N HIS A 262 -24.94 -7.16 8.04
CA HIS A 262 -26.38 -7.23 7.79
C HIS A 262 -26.90 -6.04 6.99
N SER A 263 -26.05 -5.42 6.16
CA SER A 263 -26.40 -4.34 5.25
C SER A 263 -26.10 -4.72 3.79
N SER A 264 -26.52 -3.90 2.83
CA SER A 264 -26.16 -4.06 1.42
C SER A 264 -24.72 -3.61 1.09
N VAL A 265 -24.00 -3.03 2.06
CA VAL A 265 -22.58 -2.69 1.94
C VAL A 265 -21.74 -3.97 1.83
N GLN A 266 -20.91 -4.05 0.79
CA GLN A 266 -20.04 -5.20 0.55
C GLN A 266 -18.65 -4.93 1.13
N LEU A 267 -18.27 -5.60 2.22
CA LEU A 267 -16.94 -5.46 2.82
C LEU A 267 -16.15 -6.78 2.72
N LEU A 268 -14.94 -6.69 2.17
CA LEU A 268 -13.96 -7.78 2.19
C LEU A 268 -12.72 -7.38 3.00
N LEU A 269 -12.37 -8.24 3.95
CA LEU A 269 -11.05 -8.22 4.60
C LEU A 269 -10.04 -8.90 3.68
N CYS A 270 -8.97 -8.19 3.36
CA CYS A 270 -7.98 -8.59 2.37
C CYS A 270 -6.64 -8.86 3.05
N PRO A 271 -6.27 -10.13 3.30
CA PRO A 271 -4.95 -10.45 3.81
C PRO A 271 -3.88 -10.34 2.72
N ARG A 272 -2.65 -9.99 3.12
CA ARG A 272 -1.53 -9.91 2.19
C ARG A 272 -0.94 -11.29 1.92
N HIS A 273 -0.79 -11.66 0.66
CA HIS A 273 -0.25 -12.97 0.27
C HIS A 273 1.11 -12.83 -0.40
N ALA A 274 2.04 -13.74 -0.08
CA ALA A 274 3.25 -13.91 -0.88
C ALA A 274 2.90 -14.41 -2.29
N GLY A 275 3.64 -13.94 -3.30
CA GLY A 275 3.47 -14.33 -4.71
C GLY A 275 3.54 -15.85 -4.96
N LYS A 276 3.10 -16.26 -6.16
CA LYS A 276 3.13 -17.67 -6.60
C LYS A 276 4.56 -18.24 -6.52
N GLY A 277 4.68 -19.53 -6.21
CA GLY A 277 5.97 -20.23 -6.13
C GLY A 277 6.77 -20.09 -4.82
N ARG A 278 6.32 -19.30 -3.83
CA ARG A 278 7.00 -19.23 -2.52
C ARG A 278 6.65 -20.43 -1.61
N SER A 279 7.62 -20.85 -0.78
CA SER A 279 7.43 -21.91 0.22
C SER A 279 6.31 -21.55 1.20
N TRP A 280 5.69 -22.58 1.81
CA TRP A 280 4.59 -22.39 2.76
C TRP A 280 4.97 -21.45 3.92
N LEU A 281 6.19 -21.56 4.44
CA LEU A 281 6.70 -20.70 5.51
C LEU A 281 6.76 -19.22 5.07
N LYS A 282 7.26 -18.94 3.87
CA LYS A 282 7.30 -17.57 3.30
C LYS A 282 5.90 -17.01 3.04
N LYS A 283 4.92 -17.86 2.73
CA LYS A 283 3.51 -17.45 2.60
C LYS A 283 2.90 -17.07 3.96
N GLN A 284 3.23 -17.81 5.02
CA GLN A 284 2.81 -17.49 6.39
C GLN A 284 3.47 -16.21 6.92
N GLU A 285 4.75 -16.02 6.61
CA GLU A 285 5.50 -14.80 6.97
C GLU A 285 4.90 -13.56 6.31
N ALA A 286 4.68 -13.60 4.99
CA ALA A 286 4.15 -12.45 4.26
C ALA A 286 2.76 -12.00 4.73
N ARG A 287 1.93 -12.95 5.17
CA ARG A 287 0.61 -12.67 5.78
C ARG A 287 0.70 -11.96 7.12
N LYS A 288 1.83 -12.09 7.83
CA LYS A 288 2.02 -11.54 9.18
C LYS A 288 2.75 -10.20 9.20
N ILE A 289 3.58 -9.92 8.20
CA ILE A 289 4.48 -8.74 8.24
C ILE A 289 4.20 -7.69 7.17
N TYR A 290 3.44 -8.03 6.14
CA TYR A 290 3.08 -7.08 5.08
C TYR A 290 1.59 -6.77 5.12
N THR A 291 1.25 -5.53 4.76
CA THR A 291 -0.11 -5.02 4.78
C THR A 291 -0.54 -4.62 3.37
N HIS A 292 -1.85 -4.43 3.18
CA HIS A 292 -2.31 -3.56 2.09
C HIS A 292 -2.41 -2.15 2.65
N HIS A 293 -1.62 -1.22 2.13
CA HIS A 293 -1.45 0.11 2.72
C HIS A 293 -2.04 1.25 1.86
N GLN A 294 -2.70 0.90 0.76
CA GLN A 294 -3.42 1.87 -0.08
C GLN A 294 -4.58 2.48 0.71
N LYS A 295 -4.72 3.81 0.64
CA LYS A 295 -5.90 4.55 1.08
C LYS A 295 -6.52 5.19 -0.15
N THR A 296 -7.74 4.80 -0.47
CA THR A 296 -8.41 5.23 -1.68
C THR A 296 -9.90 5.32 -1.46
N VAL A 297 -10.52 6.40 -1.92
CA VAL A 297 -11.98 6.53 -2.05
C VAL A 297 -12.30 6.82 -3.51
N ILE A 298 -13.24 6.09 -4.11
CA ILE A 298 -13.63 6.24 -5.51
C ILE A 298 -15.13 6.43 -5.58
N VAL A 299 -15.57 7.48 -6.26
CA VAL A 299 -16.98 7.84 -6.39
C VAL A 299 -17.31 8.20 -7.83
N ASP A 300 -18.58 8.04 -8.21
CA ASP A 300 -19.09 8.64 -9.43
C ASP A 300 -19.53 10.10 -9.19
N ALA A 301 -19.10 11.00 -10.07
CA ALA A 301 -19.40 12.43 -10.02
C ALA A 301 -20.20 12.86 -11.26
N ASP A 302 -20.88 14.00 -11.17
CA ASP A 302 -21.59 14.58 -12.31
C ASP A 302 -20.58 14.98 -13.42
N ALA A 303 -20.88 14.59 -14.66
CA ALA A 303 -20.12 14.99 -15.85
C ALA A 303 -20.93 15.92 -16.75
N GLY A 304 -22.13 16.34 -16.31
CA GLY A 304 -23.06 17.11 -17.12
C GLY A 304 -23.87 16.23 -18.07
N HIS A 305 -24.94 16.79 -18.65
CA HIS A 305 -25.80 16.13 -19.64
C HIS A 305 -26.34 14.75 -19.21
N GLY A 306 -26.57 14.55 -17.91
CA GLY A 306 -27.04 13.27 -17.36
C GLY A 306 -26.00 12.14 -17.42
N LYS A 307 -24.75 12.46 -17.74
CA LYS A 307 -23.62 11.54 -17.70
C LYS A 307 -22.84 11.70 -16.41
N ARG A 308 -22.10 10.66 -16.04
CA ARG A 308 -21.30 10.65 -14.83
C ARG A 308 -19.87 10.20 -15.13
N LYS A 309 -18.92 10.71 -14.36
CA LYS A 309 -17.49 10.39 -14.48
C LYS A 309 -16.97 9.81 -13.17
N ILE A 310 -15.75 9.29 -13.19
CA ILE A 310 -15.08 8.80 -11.99
C ILE A 310 -14.20 9.90 -11.40
N THR A 311 -14.27 10.04 -10.08
CA THR A 311 -13.34 10.84 -9.28
C THR A 311 -12.79 9.96 -8.17
N ALA A 312 -11.51 10.13 -7.84
CA ALA A 312 -10.86 9.32 -6.82
C ALA A 312 -10.04 10.18 -5.85
N PHE A 313 -9.91 9.72 -4.62
CA PHE A 313 -9.08 10.30 -3.58
C PHE A 313 -8.00 9.30 -3.22
N VAL A 314 -6.74 9.74 -3.17
CA VAL A 314 -5.58 8.90 -2.80
C VAL A 314 -4.59 9.69 -1.95
N GLY A 315 -3.94 9.02 -0.98
CA GLY A 315 -2.97 9.69 -0.11
C GLY A 315 -2.60 8.89 1.13
N GLY A 316 -2.21 9.60 2.20
CA GLY A 316 -1.80 9.02 3.49
C GLY A 316 -2.93 8.85 4.51
N LEU A 317 -4.01 9.61 4.37
CA LEU A 317 -5.17 9.56 5.29
C LEU A 317 -6.06 8.33 5.06
N ASP A 318 -6.12 7.42 6.05
CA ASP A 318 -7.18 6.42 6.17
C ASP A 318 -8.46 7.08 6.73
N LEU A 319 -9.64 6.55 6.38
CA LEU A 319 -10.91 6.91 7.02
C LEU A 319 -11.03 6.19 8.38
N ALA A 320 -10.17 6.57 9.31
CA ALA A 320 -9.94 5.87 10.57
C ALA A 320 -9.74 6.83 11.75
N MET A 321 -9.88 6.29 12.96
CA MET A 321 -9.72 7.03 14.21
C MET A 321 -8.34 7.71 14.28
N GLY A 322 -8.30 8.95 14.77
CA GLY A 322 -7.10 9.74 14.99
C GLY A 322 -6.58 10.51 13.79
N ARG A 323 -7.19 10.35 12.61
CA ARG A 323 -6.73 10.97 11.35
C ARG A 323 -7.33 12.34 11.12
N TYR A 324 -8.45 12.66 11.78
CA TYR A 324 -8.98 14.01 11.75
C TYR A 324 -8.01 14.93 12.50
N ASP A 325 -7.53 15.95 11.79
CA ASP A 325 -6.74 17.04 12.35
C ASP A 325 -6.78 18.24 11.39
N THR A 326 -6.28 19.37 11.88
CA THR A 326 -6.14 20.62 11.14
C THR A 326 -4.69 21.10 11.22
N PRO A 327 -4.25 22.05 10.37
CA PRO A 327 -2.89 22.59 10.43
C PRO A 327 -2.48 23.20 11.79
N LYS A 328 -3.45 23.49 12.67
CA LYS A 328 -3.20 23.98 14.04
C LYS A 328 -2.68 22.89 14.98
N HIS A 329 -2.91 21.61 14.67
CA HIS A 329 -2.47 20.45 15.45
C HIS A 329 -2.63 20.58 16.98
N PRO A 330 -3.85 20.89 17.48
CA PRO A 330 -4.06 21.16 18.89
C PRO A 330 -3.81 19.91 19.75
N ILE A 331 -2.92 20.04 20.73
CA ILE A 331 -2.51 18.93 21.59
C ILE A 331 -3.52 18.66 22.72
N PHE A 332 -4.12 19.72 23.29
CA PHE A 332 -5.00 19.61 24.46
C PHE A 332 -6.36 20.31 24.30
N THR A 333 -6.43 21.37 23.49
CA THR A 333 -7.56 22.30 23.48
C THR A 333 -8.84 21.74 22.86
N MET A 334 -8.75 20.67 22.08
CA MET A 334 -9.88 20.05 21.40
C MET A 334 -10.21 18.64 21.91
N LEU A 335 -9.65 18.23 23.06
CA LEU A 335 -9.88 16.90 23.65
C LEU A 335 -11.30 16.70 24.18
N GLN A 336 -12.05 17.79 24.41
CA GLN A 336 -13.44 17.74 24.88
C GLN A 336 -14.46 18.08 23.79
N THR A 337 -13.99 18.36 22.56
CA THR A 337 -14.82 18.70 21.40
C THR A 337 -14.58 17.67 20.30
N VAL A 338 -13.93 18.07 19.20
CA VAL A 338 -13.73 17.26 17.98
C VAL A 338 -12.99 15.94 18.27
N HIS A 339 -12.03 15.95 19.19
CA HIS A 339 -11.20 14.78 19.49
C HIS A 339 -11.66 13.98 20.72
N LYS A 340 -12.84 14.28 21.27
CA LYS A 340 -13.35 13.59 22.48
C LYS A 340 -13.54 12.09 22.24
N ASP A 341 -14.18 11.76 21.13
CA ASP A 341 -14.45 10.38 20.71
C ASP A 341 -13.43 9.90 19.65
N ASP A 342 -12.38 10.70 19.39
CA ASP A 342 -11.32 10.46 18.40
C ASP A 342 -9.92 10.65 19.01
N PHE A 343 -9.75 10.35 20.31
CA PHE A 343 -8.45 10.46 20.97
C PHE A 343 -7.45 9.42 20.44
N HIS A 344 -6.33 9.89 19.88
CA HIS A 344 -5.26 9.04 19.40
C HIS A 344 -3.94 9.42 20.05
N ASN A 345 -3.26 8.43 20.64
CA ASN A 345 -1.86 8.50 21.05
C ASN A 345 -1.35 7.07 21.25
N LEU A 346 -0.32 6.67 20.52
CA LEU A 346 0.27 5.32 20.66
C LEU A 346 1.55 5.28 21.50
N THR A 347 2.00 6.43 21.99
CA THR A 347 3.27 6.57 22.72
C THR A 347 3.14 6.26 24.21
N PHE A 348 1.98 6.54 24.83
CA PHE A 348 1.77 6.35 26.27
C PHE A 348 0.91 5.10 26.56
N GLU A 349 1.33 4.31 27.56
CA GLU A 349 0.54 3.21 28.12
C GLU A 349 -0.22 3.69 29.38
N GLY A 350 -1.48 3.29 29.55
CA GLY A 350 -2.29 3.60 30.73
C GLY A 350 -3.49 4.53 30.47
N PRO A 351 -4.12 5.10 31.53
CA PRO A 351 -5.25 6.01 31.40
C PRO A 351 -4.86 7.24 30.57
N THR A 352 -5.69 7.59 29.58
CA THR A 352 -5.44 8.68 28.63
C THR A 352 -6.00 10.03 29.10
N VAL A 353 -6.67 10.07 30.25
CA VAL A 353 -7.27 11.29 30.79
C VAL A 353 -6.17 12.31 31.10
N GLY A 354 -6.24 13.47 30.45
CA GLY A 354 -5.24 14.54 30.59
C GLY A 354 -3.95 14.32 29.80
N CYS A 355 -3.82 13.21 29.06
CA CYS A 355 -2.68 13.00 28.17
C CYS A 355 -2.81 13.85 26.89
N PRO A 356 -1.68 14.27 26.30
CA PRO A 356 -1.70 14.89 24.98
C PRO A 356 -2.20 13.88 23.94
N ARG A 357 -3.06 14.31 23.00
CA ARG A 357 -3.19 13.53 21.75
C ARG A 357 -1.89 13.60 20.96
N GLU A 358 -1.71 12.66 20.06
CA GLU A 358 -0.73 12.69 18.98
C GLU A 358 -1.40 13.38 17.78
N PRO A 359 -1.06 14.64 17.46
CA PRO A 359 -1.60 15.29 16.28
C PRO A 359 -1.20 14.56 15.01
N TRP A 360 -2.04 14.63 13.99
CA TRP A 360 -1.87 13.89 12.75
C TRP A 360 -1.65 14.86 11.60
N HIS A 361 -0.38 15.02 11.21
CA HIS A 361 -0.03 15.72 9.97
C HIS A 361 0.04 14.73 8.81
N ASP A 362 -0.66 15.01 7.71
CA ASP A 362 -0.67 14.12 6.54
C ASP A 362 -1.07 14.85 5.26
N LEU A 363 -0.94 14.17 4.13
CA LEU A 363 -1.27 14.70 2.80
C LEU A 363 -2.20 13.74 2.04
N HIS A 364 -3.07 14.32 1.21
CA HIS A 364 -3.97 13.57 0.34
C HIS A 364 -4.22 14.35 -0.96
N CYS A 365 -4.79 13.71 -1.96
CA CYS A 365 -5.26 14.41 -3.15
C CYS A 365 -6.56 13.83 -3.70
N GLN A 366 -7.29 14.67 -4.43
CA GLN A 366 -8.39 14.28 -5.30
C GLN A 366 -7.89 14.30 -6.74
N ILE A 367 -8.22 13.26 -7.49
CA ILE A 367 -7.94 13.11 -8.92
C ILE A 367 -9.28 13.11 -9.67
N ASP A 368 -9.46 14.10 -10.53
CA ASP A 368 -10.58 14.22 -11.46
C ASP A 368 -10.05 14.18 -12.90
N GLY A 369 -10.59 13.29 -13.74
CA GLY A 369 -10.12 13.05 -15.10
C GLY A 369 -9.63 11.62 -15.33
N PRO A 370 -8.91 11.36 -16.45
CA PRO A 370 -8.66 9.98 -16.89
C PRO A 370 -7.87 9.11 -15.90
N ALA A 371 -6.96 9.68 -15.11
CA ALA A 371 -6.20 8.95 -14.09
C ALA A 371 -7.06 8.36 -12.96
N ALA A 372 -8.26 8.92 -12.71
CA ALA A 372 -9.18 8.34 -11.73
C ALA A 372 -9.65 6.93 -12.14
N TYR A 373 -9.67 6.62 -13.44
CA TYR A 373 -10.02 5.30 -13.97
C TYR A 373 -8.91 4.27 -13.80
N ASP A 374 -7.65 4.70 -13.73
CA ASP A 374 -6.52 3.82 -13.38
C ASP A 374 -6.60 3.40 -11.91
N ILE A 375 -6.95 4.36 -11.03
CA ILE A 375 -7.20 4.09 -9.60
C ILE A 375 -8.38 3.12 -9.43
N LEU A 376 -9.46 3.30 -10.21
CA LEU A 376 -10.58 2.36 -10.27
C LEU A 376 -10.13 0.98 -10.75
N THR A 377 -9.32 0.91 -11.80
CA THR A 377 -8.78 -0.36 -12.32
C THR A 377 -7.97 -1.09 -11.25
N ASN A 378 -7.09 -0.39 -10.52
CA ASN A 378 -6.35 -0.96 -9.38
C ASN A 378 -7.32 -1.53 -8.31
N PHE A 379 -8.42 -0.83 -8.02
CA PHE A 379 -9.42 -1.34 -7.07
C PHE A 379 -10.12 -2.59 -7.59
N GLU A 380 -10.61 -2.56 -8.83
CA GLU A 380 -11.34 -3.66 -9.49
C GLU A 380 -10.49 -4.94 -9.58
N GLU A 381 -9.23 -4.82 -9.99
CA GLU A 381 -8.30 -5.97 -10.06
C GLU A 381 -8.05 -6.58 -8.67
N ARG A 382 -7.86 -5.73 -7.65
CA ARG A 382 -7.68 -6.19 -6.26
C ARG A 382 -8.94 -6.84 -5.71
N TRP A 383 -10.11 -6.27 -6.00
CA TRP A 383 -11.40 -6.81 -5.60
C TRP A 383 -11.64 -8.17 -6.23
N GLN A 384 -11.43 -8.31 -7.54
CA GLN A 384 -11.54 -9.57 -8.24
C GLN A 384 -10.62 -10.61 -7.62
N LYS A 385 -9.35 -10.27 -7.37
CA LYS A 385 -8.40 -11.18 -6.75
C LYS A 385 -8.80 -11.59 -5.34
N ALA A 386 -9.26 -10.64 -4.52
CA ALA A 386 -9.67 -10.90 -3.14
C ALA A 386 -10.94 -11.76 -3.08
N SER A 387 -11.94 -11.45 -3.91
CA SER A 387 -13.20 -12.19 -3.98
C SER A 387 -13.03 -13.62 -4.49
N GLU A 388 -12.18 -13.85 -5.50
CA GLU A 388 -11.80 -15.20 -5.95
C GLU A 388 -11.22 -16.05 -4.80
N LEU A 389 -10.29 -15.47 -4.05
CA LEU A 389 -9.66 -16.15 -2.92
C LEU A 389 -10.67 -16.43 -1.81
N HIS A 390 -11.58 -15.49 -1.54
CA HIS A 390 -12.61 -15.66 -0.54
C HIS A 390 -13.63 -16.73 -0.94
N ALA A 391 -14.05 -16.76 -2.22
CA ALA A 391 -14.93 -17.80 -2.76
C ALA A 391 -14.28 -19.19 -2.65
N LEU A 392 -13.00 -19.34 -2.99
CA LEU A 392 -12.26 -20.60 -2.85
C LEU A 392 -12.14 -21.08 -1.38
N GLN A 393 -12.05 -20.15 -0.43
CA GLN A 393 -12.04 -20.48 1.00
C GLN A 393 -13.43 -20.95 1.47
N LYS A 394 -14.52 -20.34 0.99
CA LYS A 394 -15.89 -20.77 1.29
C LYS A 394 -16.26 -22.09 0.61
N LEU A 395 -15.77 -22.35 -0.60
CA LEU A 395 -16.02 -23.60 -1.34
C LEU A 395 -15.41 -24.83 -0.64
N LYS A 396 -14.38 -24.64 0.21
CA LYS A 396 -13.88 -25.70 1.11
C LYS A 396 -14.80 -25.99 2.30
N MET A 397 -15.85 -25.20 2.51
CA MET A 397 -16.76 -25.30 3.65
C MET A 397 -18.20 -25.65 3.27
N VAL A 398 -18.69 -25.40 2.05
CA VAL A 398 -20.05 -25.79 1.64
C VAL A 398 -20.11 -26.05 0.12
N ILE A 399 -20.38 -27.31 -0.26
CA ILE A 399 -20.93 -27.64 -1.59
C ILE A 399 -22.40 -27.22 -1.57
N SER A 400 -22.70 -26.01 -2.02
CA SER A 400 -24.05 -25.60 -2.41
C SER A 400 -23.93 -24.38 -3.32
N GLY A 401 -24.40 -24.53 -4.56
CA GLY A 401 -24.21 -23.55 -5.62
C GLY A 401 -24.98 -22.26 -5.38
N LYS A 402 -24.29 -21.13 -5.54
CA LYS A 402 -24.76 -19.87 -6.18
C LYS A 402 -23.80 -18.68 -6.08
N ASP A 403 -22.66 -18.80 -5.40
CA ASP A 403 -21.78 -17.63 -5.19
C ASP A 403 -20.49 -17.70 -6.04
N GLY A 404 -20.58 -17.25 -7.30
CA GLY A 404 -19.41 -16.92 -8.11
C GLY A 404 -18.71 -15.64 -7.61
N PRO A 405 -17.50 -15.31 -8.11
CA PRO A 405 -16.84 -14.05 -7.77
C PRO A 405 -17.77 -12.86 -8.06
N MET A 406 -17.92 -11.96 -7.09
CA MET A 406 -18.74 -10.75 -7.22
C MET A 406 -18.11 -9.83 -8.27
N ARG A 407 -18.57 -9.94 -9.53
CA ARG A 407 -18.16 -9.06 -10.61
C ARG A 407 -18.82 -7.69 -10.42
N ILE A 408 -17.99 -6.66 -10.48
CA ILE A 408 -18.41 -5.28 -10.42
C ILE A 408 -18.54 -4.80 -11.86
N GLU A 409 -19.76 -4.72 -12.39
CA GLU A 409 -20.01 -4.17 -13.73
C GLU A 409 -20.22 -2.66 -13.65
N ARG A 410 -19.64 -1.92 -14.60
CA ARG A 410 -19.74 -0.46 -14.65
C ARG A 410 -21.15 -0.05 -15.15
N PRO A 411 -21.88 0.81 -14.43
CA PRO A 411 -23.14 1.38 -14.91
C PRO A 411 -22.98 2.09 -16.26
N PRO A 412 -23.97 1.98 -17.17
CA PRO A 412 -23.90 2.59 -18.51
C PRO A 412 -23.91 4.13 -18.49
N GLU A 413 -24.36 4.74 -17.40
CA GLU A 413 -24.34 6.20 -17.21
C GLU A 413 -22.94 6.74 -16.91
N ILE A 414 -22.03 5.88 -16.43
CA ILE A 414 -20.65 6.23 -16.16
C ILE A 414 -19.84 6.17 -17.46
N MET A 415 -19.31 7.31 -17.85
CA MET A 415 -18.51 7.49 -19.06
C MET A 415 -17.26 6.59 -19.04
N GLY A 416 -16.85 6.15 -20.24
CA GLY A 416 -15.56 5.49 -20.43
C GLY A 416 -14.42 6.47 -20.19
N MET A 417 -13.22 5.93 -19.92
CA MET A 417 -12.02 6.76 -19.72
C MET A 417 -11.70 7.63 -20.94
N ALA A 418 -11.97 7.14 -22.16
CA ALA A 418 -11.74 7.88 -23.40
C ALA A 418 -12.70 9.07 -23.59
N ASP A 419 -13.88 9.01 -22.95
CA ASP A 419 -14.90 10.06 -23.01
C ASP A 419 -14.86 10.97 -21.79
N ALA A 420 -14.00 10.67 -20.80
CA ALA A 420 -13.91 11.44 -19.58
C ALA A 420 -13.50 12.89 -19.91
N PRO A 421 -14.19 13.91 -19.36
CA PRO A 421 -13.86 15.29 -19.61
C PRO A 421 -12.38 15.56 -19.30
N CYS A 422 -11.66 16.03 -20.31
CA CYS A 422 -10.28 16.50 -20.17
C CYS A 422 -10.30 18.03 -20.26
N LEU A 423 -9.52 18.68 -19.40
CA LEU A 423 -9.21 20.09 -19.56
C LEU A 423 -8.40 20.29 -20.85
N SER A 424 -8.51 21.49 -21.45
CA SER A 424 -7.74 21.85 -22.64
C SER A 424 -6.24 21.66 -22.37
N GLU A 425 -5.47 21.27 -23.39
CA GLU A 425 -4.00 21.23 -23.25
C GLU A 425 -3.40 22.62 -22.97
N ASP A 426 -4.12 23.68 -23.37
CA ASP A 426 -3.76 25.07 -23.09
C ASP A 426 -4.26 25.57 -21.71
N ASP A 427 -4.97 24.73 -20.95
CA ASP A 427 -5.44 25.08 -19.61
C ASP A 427 -4.26 25.00 -18.63
N THR A 428 -3.87 26.15 -18.06
CA THR A 428 -2.76 26.25 -17.11
C THR A 428 -3.02 25.52 -15.81
N GLU A 429 -4.28 25.20 -15.49
CA GLU A 429 -4.69 24.42 -14.33
C GLU A 429 -4.79 22.91 -14.63
N ALA A 430 -4.47 22.48 -15.86
CA ALA A 430 -4.50 21.07 -16.23
C ALA A 430 -3.32 20.30 -15.64
N TRP A 431 -3.63 19.17 -15.02
CA TRP A 431 -2.65 18.24 -14.47
C TRP A 431 -2.46 17.03 -15.37
N HIS A 432 -1.21 16.61 -15.53
CA HIS A 432 -0.88 15.30 -16.08
C HIS A 432 -0.51 14.36 -14.92
N VAL A 433 -1.18 13.22 -14.83
CA VAL A 433 -1.14 12.31 -13.68
C VAL A 433 -0.75 10.91 -14.14
N GLN A 434 0.13 10.24 -13.39
CA GLN A 434 0.55 8.87 -13.64
C GLN A 434 0.57 8.06 -12.36
#